data_AF-A0A166GDJ7-F1
#
_entry.id   AF-A0A166GDJ7-F1
#
_cell.length_a   1.000
_cell.length_b   1.000
_cell.length_c   1.000
_cell.angle_alpha   90.00
_cell.angle_beta   90.00
_cell.angle_gamma   90.00
#
_symmetry.space_group_name_H-M   'P 1'
#
loop_
_entity.id
_entity.type
_entity.pdbx_description
1 polymer ?
#
loop_
_entity_poly.entity_id
_entity_poly.type
_entity_poly.pdbx_seq_one_letter_code
_entity_poly.pdbx_strand_id
1 'polypeptide(L)'
;MTVIATGSVDINEATKIAQDASTSASDSATKIADLKTSLNGTITESTSAPFDDGKTHSDGDMWLVMSGDIATTMYTYADGAWTIKQWSASSLNVDELSALTANLGNVNAGTINGVTVNGSAINGSTFSETGTNGSFNVYSDGSLIASSDSGTFIVSSSKGYGAAITEGGLYVAGVADFTGTLYATDFRAAGNIGMYSAHVINSVDGGNIYFQEGIGSGNSTVQLYAAKYNTSTSRLSTKRNVELLDDAHSNSMLLGTDTATFQYNQETNADNSSEGVVIDDENDTKQYSLPNQLIAKDGLGPTDLMSFITRLISQNKYQSRLIEDLQIRLRKLEIENGNK
;
A
#
# COMPACT_ATOMS: atom_id res chain seq x y z
N MET A 1 -39.87 3.23 -88.62
CA MET A 1 -39.63 3.26 -87.16
C MET A 1 -40.69 4.12 -86.51
N THR A 2 -41.77 3.52 -86.00
CA THR A 2 -42.54 4.06 -84.88
C THR A 2 -43.31 2.88 -84.30
N VAL A 3 -42.80 2.30 -83.21
CA VAL A 3 -43.57 1.39 -82.37
C VAL A 3 -44.28 2.29 -81.38
N ILE A 4 -45.59 2.49 -81.54
CA ILE A 4 -46.41 3.08 -80.48
C ILE A 4 -46.82 1.91 -79.59
N ALA A 5 -46.07 1.72 -78.49
CA ALA A 5 -46.47 0.80 -77.44
C ALA A 5 -47.62 1.46 -76.66
N THR A 6 -48.87 1.22 -77.06
CA THR A 6 -50.01 1.51 -76.20
C THR A 6 -50.11 0.38 -75.19
N GLY A 7 -49.52 0.58 -74.00
CA GLY A 7 -49.79 -0.27 -72.85
C GLY A 7 -51.24 -0.08 -72.43
N SER A 8 -52.14 -0.87 -73.01
CA SER A 8 -53.54 -0.95 -72.58
C SER A 8 -53.59 -1.71 -71.26
N VAL A 9 -53.82 -1.00 -70.15
CA VAL A 9 -54.27 -1.63 -68.90
C VAL A 9 -55.63 -2.25 -69.22
N ASP A 10 -55.74 -3.57 -69.13
CA ASP A 10 -57.00 -4.27 -69.37
C ASP A 10 -58.06 -3.74 -68.38
N ILE A 11 -59.29 -3.50 -68.85
CA ILE A 11 -60.40 -2.98 -68.01
C ILE A 11 -60.59 -3.81 -66.74
N ASN A 12 -60.26 -5.10 -66.80
CA ASN A 12 -60.31 -6.02 -65.68
C ASN A 12 -59.24 -5.74 -64.61
N GLU A 13 -58.05 -5.27 -65.00
CA GLU A 13 -56.96 -4.95 -64.08
C GLU A 13 -57.23 -3.62 -63.35
N ALA A 14 -57.76 -2.61 -64.04
CA ALA A 14 -58.23 -1.38 -63.42
C ALA A 14 -59.38 -1.64 -62.42
N THR A 15 -60.30 -2.55 -62.74
CA THR A 15 -61.40 -2.95 -61.85
C THR A 15 -60.89 -3.68 -60.61
N LYS A 16 -59.90 -4.56 -60.77
CA LYS A 16 -59.27 -5.27 -59.66
C LYS A 16 -58.54 -4.31 -58.71
N ILE A 17 -57.74 -3.38 -59.25
CA ILE A 17 -57.07 -2.35 -58.45
C ILE A 17 -58.09 -1.50 -57.67
N ALA A 18 -59.22 -1.14 -58.29
CA ALA A 18 -60.29 -0.40 -57.61
C ALA A 18 -60.95 -1.21 -56.48
N GLN A 19 -61.17 -2.51 -56.68
CA GLN A 19 -61.68 -3.41 -55.63
C GLN A 19 -60.69 -3.58 -54.48
N ASP A 20 -59.41 -3.76 -54.77
CA ASP A 20 -58.36 -3.90 -53.75
C ASP A 20 -58.22 -2.60 -52.94
N ALA A 21 -58.29 -1.44 -53.60
CA ALA A 21 -58.31 -0.13 -52.93
C ALA A 21 -59.56 0.07 -52.06
N SER A 22 -60.75 -0.31 -52.55
CA SER A 22 -61.99 -0.22 -51.78
C SER A 22 -61.99 -1.14 -50.56
N THR A 23 -61.43 -2.34 -50.69
CA THR A 23 -61.31 -3.30 -49.59
C THR A 23 -60.34 -2.77 -48.54
N SER A 24 -59.17 -2.27 -48.96
CA SER A 24 -58.18 -1.66 -48.08
C SER A 24 -58.74 -0.42 -47.33
N ALA A 25 -59.57 0.39 -48.00
CA ALA A 25 -60.22 1.54 -47.39
C ALA A 25 -61.26 1.12 -46.34
N SER A 26 -62.02 0.06 -46.62
CA SER A 26 -63.02 -0.49 -45.69
C SER A 26 -62.36 -1.09 -44.44
N ASP A 27 -61.25 -1.81 -44.63
CA ASP A 27 -60.45 -2.36 -43.53
C ASP A 27 -59.88 -1.25 -42.65
N SER A 28 -59.38 -0.17 -43.26
CA SER A 28 -58.85 0.99 -42.53
C SER A 28 -59.95 1.72 -41.74
N ALA A 29 -61.13 1.90 -42.34
CA ALA A 29 -62.28 2.50 -41.67
C ALA A 29 -62.74 1.67 -40.47
N THR A 30 -62.72 0.34 -40.59
CA THR A 30 -63.07 -0.59 -39.49
C THR A 30 -62.08 -0.47 -38.34
N LYS A 31 -60.76 -0.49 -38.62
CA LYS A 31 -59.73 -0.32 -37.58
C LYS A 31 -59.83 1.04 -36.85
N ILE A 32 -60.17 2.11 -37.58
CA ILE A 32 -60.41 3.44 -36.99
C ILE A 32 -61.66 3.42 -36.09
N ALA A 33 -62.72 2.72 -36.50
CA ALA A 33 -63.92 2.58 -35.68
C ALA A 33 -63.64 1.78 -34.40
N ASP A 34 -62.86 0.70 -34.48
CA ASP A 34 -62.45 -0.11 -33.33
C ASP A 34 -61.57 0.68 -32.35
N LEU A 35 -60.65 1.50 -32.87
CA LEU A 35 -59.86 2.45 -32.07
C LEU A 35 -60.74 3.48 -31.37
N LYS A 36 -61.72 4.06 -32.08
CA LYS A 36 -62.71 4.99 -31.50
C LYS A 36 -63.63 4.33 -30.47
N THR A 37 -63.84 3.02 -30.57
CA THR A 37 -64.69 2.28 -29.62
C THR A 37 -63.91 1.92 -28.36
N SER A 38 -62.59 1.69 -28.46
CA SER A 38 -61.74 1.42 -27.29
C SER A 38 -61.40 2.68 -26.49
N LEU A 39 -61.39 3.84 -27.15
CA LEU A 39 -61.25 5.16 -26.55
C LEU A 39 -62.65 5.73 -26.33
N ASN A 40 -63.24 5.54 -25.14
CA ASN A 40 -64.61 5.96 -24.84
C ASN A 40 -64.77 7.50 -24.69
N GLY A 41 -64.21 8.29 -25.62
CA GLY A 41 -64.18 9.75 -25.67
C GLY A 41 -63.62 10.28 -27.00
N THR A 42 -63.70 11.58 -27.21
CA THR A 42 -63.21 12.30 -28.41
C THR A 42 -61.73 12.68 -28.27
N ILE A 43 -60.96 12.57 -29.36
CA ILE A 43 -59.57 13.07 -29.42
C ILE A 43 -59.59 14.50 -30.00
N THR A 44 -59.05 15.45 -29.26
CA THR A 44 -58.79 16.82 -29.71
C THR A 44 -57.28 17.02 -29.89
N GLU A 45 -56.86 17.42 -31.09
CA GLU A 45 -55.49 17.85 -31.36
C GLU A 45 -55.39 19.38 -31.30
N SER A 46 -54.38 19.89 -30.61
CA SER A 46 -54.17 21.34 -30.43
C SER A 46 -52.68 21.64 -30.32
N THR A 47 -52.26 22.85 -30.68
CA THR A 47 -50.88 23.32 -30.44
C THR A 47 -50.66 23.84 -29.02
N SER A 48 -51.69 23.80 -28.16
CA SER A 48 -51.67 24.34 -26.80
C SER A 48 -52.39 23.42 -25.81
N ALA A 49 -52.08 23.60 -24.52
CA ALA A 49 -52.76 22.91 -23.42
C ALA A 49 -54.28 23.17 -23.43
N PRO A 50 -55.10 22.29 -22.83
CA PRO A 50 -56.55 22.44 -22.84
C PRO A 50 -57.02 23.81 -22.34
N PHE A 51 -58.00 24.36 -23.03
CA PHE A 51 -58.67 25.62 -22.71
C PHE A 51 -60.18 25.44 -22.91
N ASP A 52 -60.99 26.37 -22.39
CA ASP A 52 -62.42 26.38 -22.67
C ASP A 52 -62.65 26.75 -24.14
N ASP A 53 -62.95 25.74 -24.95
CA ASP A 53 -63.22 25.89 -26.37
C ASP A 53 -64.73 26.05 -26.68
N GLY A 54 -65.56 26.20 -25.63
CA GLY A 54 -67.00 26.31 -25.72
C GLY A 54 -67.71 25.00 -26.08
N LYS A 55 -67.03 23.85 -26.04
CA LYS A 55 -67.62 22.53 -26.28
C LYS A 55 -67.87 21.77 -24.98
N THR A 56 -68.86 20.89 -25.02
CA THR A 56 -69.10 19.95 -23.91
C THR A 56 -68.12 18.81 -24.01
N HIS A 57 -67.34 18.57 -22.95
CA HIS A 57 -66.43 17.43 -22.83
C HIS A 57 -67.05 16.32 -21.99
N SER A 58 -66.75 15.07 -22.35
CA SER A 58 -67.18 13.87 -21.64
C SER A 58 -65.99 13.15 -21.01
N ASP A 59 -66.22 12.41 -19.93
CA ASP A 59 -65.19 11.57 -19.33
C ASP A 59 -64.63 10.59 -20.36
N GLY A 60 -63.31 10.58 -20.49
CA GLY A 60 -62.59 9.80 -21.50
C GLY A 60 -62.15 10.60 -22.73
N ASP A 61 -62.58 11.86 -22.90
CA ASP A 61 -62.02 12.75 -23.92
C ASP A 61 -60.51 12.89 -23.73
N MET A 62 -59.77 12.95 -24.85
CA MET A 62 -58.32 13.08 -24.89
C MET A 62 -57.93 14.38 -25.58
N TRP A 63 -56.92 15.06 -25.04
CA TRP A 63 -56.34 16.26 -25.65
C TRP A 63 -54.86 16.06 -25.90
N LEU A 64 -54.46 16.13 -27.16
CA LEU A 64 -53.09 15.99 -27.62
C LEU A 64 -52.52 17.35 -27.93
N VAL A 65 -51.49 17.75 -27.18
CA VAL A 65 -50.68 18.92 -27.52
C VAL A 65 -49.67 18.49 -28.58
N MET A 66 -49.78 19.06 -29.77
CA MET A 66 -49.01 18.72 -30.96
C MET A 66 -47.97 19.79 -31.26
N SER A 67 -46.75 19.36 -31.59
CA SER A 67 -45.69 20.20 -32.17
C SER A 67 -45.27 19.58 -33.51
N GLY A 68 -45.91 20.01 -34.60
CA GLY A 68 -45.83 19.31 -35.88
C GLY A 68 -46.55 17.96 -35.79
N ASP A 69 -45.91 16.89 -36.28
CA ASP A 69 -46.46 15.53 -36.28
C ASP A 69 -46.22 14.77 -34.95
N ILE A 70 -45.72 15.45 -33.91
CA ILE A 70 -45.36 14.83 -32.63
C ILE A 70 -46.29 15.35 -31.51
N ALA A 71 -46.94 14.42 -30.81
CA ALA A 71 -47.66 14.72 -29.58
C ALA A 71 -46.65 14.91 -28.42
N THR A 72 -46.59 16.12 -27.86
CA THR A 72 -45.65 16.47 -26.77
C THR A 72 -46.26 16.29 -25.39
N THR A 73 -47.58 16.37 -25.26
CA THR A 73 -48.29 16.17 -23.99
C THR A 73 -49.70 15.66 -24.24
N MET A 74 -50.18 14.80 -23.36
CA MET A 74 -51.51 14.24 -23.44
C MET A 74 -52.29 14.57 -22.17
N TYR A 75 -53.54 14.97 -22.33
CA TYR A 75 -54.47 15.14 -21.22
C TYR A 75 -55.68 14.22 -21.41
N THR A 76 -56.29 13.82 -20.32
CA THR A 76 -57.59 13.13 -20.29
C THR A 76 -58.58 13.95 -19.50
N TYR A 77 -59.81 14.08 -20.02
CA TYR A 77 -60.91 14.70 -19.31
C TYR A 77 -61.57 13.64 -18.42
N ALA A 78 -61.63 13.91 -17.13
CA ALA A 78 -62.32 13.07 -16.15
C ALA A 78 -62.76 13.95 -14.98
N ASP A 79 -63.91 13.65 -14.39
CA ASP A 79 -64.44 14.36 -13.21
C ASP A 79 -64.58 15.89 -13.44
N GLY A 80 -64.87 16.30 -14.68
CA GLY A 80 -65.07 17.70 -15.05
C GLY A 80 -63.78 18.52 -15.26
N ALA A 81 -62.61 17.88 -15.34
CA ALA A 81 -61.34 18.60 -15.55
C ALA A 81 -60.36 17.84 -16.46
N TRP A 82 -59.53 18.61 -17.15
CA TRP A 82 -58.38 18.09 -17.90
C TRP A 82 -57.21 17.81 -16.96
N THR A 83 -56.69 16.59 -16.99
CA THR A 83 -55.50 16.17 -16.22
C THR A 83 -54.44 15.59 -17.14
N ILE A 84 -53.16 15.82 -16.85
CA ILE A 84 -52.06 15.24 -17.65
C ILE A 84 -52.13 13.72 -17.52
N LYS A 85 -52.19 13.02 -18.66
CA LYS A 85 -52.16 11.57 -18.71
C LYS A 85 -50.72 11.10 -18.54
N GLN A 86 -50.39 10.60 -17.36
CA GLN A 86 -49.19 9.79 -17.17
C GLN A 86 -49.48 8.36 -17.60
N TRP A 87 -48.67 7.83 -18.49
CA TRP A 87 -48.78 6.46 -18.98
C TRP A 87 -48.16 5.51 -17.95
N SER A 88 -48.99 4.77 -17.23
CA SER A 88 -48.56 3.58 -16.49
C SER A 88 -48.74 2.37 -17.39
N ALA A 89 -47.66 1.74 -17.82
CA ALA A 89 -47.70 0.50 -18.59
C ALA A 89 -46.95 -0.61 -17.84
N SER A 90 -47.48 -1.83 -17.84
CA SER A 90 -46.75 -3.01 -17.35
C SER A 90 -45.62 -3.42 -18.29
N SER A 91 -45.72 -3.03 -19.56
CA SER A 91 -44.66 -3.13 -20.56
C SER A 91 -44.71 -1.95 -21.52
N LEU A 92 -43.55 -1.39 -21.83
CA LEU A 92 -43.38 -0.33 -22.83
C LEU A 92 -42.38 -0.84 -23.86
N ASN A 93 -42.81 -0.99 -25.12
CA ASN A 93 -41.93 -1.31 -26.23
C ASN A 93 -41.67 -0.04 -27.02
N VAL A 94 -40.42 0.42 -27.04
CA VAL A 94 -39.98 1.62 -27.76
C VAL A 94 -38.69 1.28 -28.50
N ASP A 95 -38.49 1.86 -29.68
CA ASP A 95 -37.25 1.69 -30.44
C ASP A 95 -36.06 2.38 -29.75
N GLU A 96 -36.29 3.57 -29.19
CA GLU A 96 -35.32 4.33 -28.40
C GLU A 96 -36.02 5.03 -27.24
N LEU A 97 -35.45 4.93 -26.04
CA LEU A 97 -35.87 5.72 -24.87
C LEU A 97 -34.84 6.81 -24.60
N SER A 98 -35.17 8.06 -24.96
CA SER A 98 -34.36 9.23 -24.63
C SER A 98 -34.95 9.95 -23.42
N ALA A 99 -34.27 9.83 -22.27
CA ALA A 99 -34.71 10.36 -20.99
C ALA A 99 -33.72 11.40 -20.44
N LEU A 100 -33.60 12.54 -21.11
CA LEU A 100 -32.54 13.54 -20.87
C LEU A 100 -32.50 14.10 -19.43
N THR A 101 -33.66 14.22 -18.76
CA THR A 101 -33.75 14.78 -17.39
C THR A 101 -34.73 14.02 -16.49
N ALA A 102 -35.13 12.80 -16.87
CA ALA A 102 -36.15 12.06 -16.12
C ALA A 102 -35.53 11.22 -15.00
N ASN A 103 -36.22 11.14 -13.85
CA ASN A 103 -35.96 10.10 -12.86
C ASN A 103 -36.59 8.80 -13.35
N LEU A 104 -35.77 7.85 -13.82
CA LEU A 104 -36.22 6.53 -14.28
C LEU A 104 -36.48 5.54 -13.13
N GLY A 105 -36.26 5.95 -11.87
CA GLY A 105 -36.38 5.09 -10.71
C GLY A 105 -35.37 3.94 -10.76
N ASN A 106 -35.84 2.73 -10.44
CA ASN A 106 -35.03 1.52 -10.51
C ASN A 106 -34.96 1.01 -11.95
N VAL A 107 -33.78 1.05 -12.55
CA VAL A 107 -33.53 0.51 -13.89
C VAL A 107 -33.00 -0.91 -13.76
N ASN A 108 -33.82 -1.92 -14.09
CA ASN A 108 -33.37 -3.30 -14.24
C ASN A 108 -33.06 -3.55 -15.73
N ALA A 109 -31.81 -3.31 -16.12
CA ALA A 109 -31.35 -3.46 -17.50
C ALA A 109 -30.36 -4.63 -17.63
N GLY A 110 -30.17 -5.11 -18.86
CA GLY A 110 -29.04 -5.97 -19.22
C GLY A 110 -27.74 -5.16 -19.30
N THR A 111 -27.10 -5.18 -20.48
CA THR A 111 -25.90 -4.38 -20.72
C THR A 111 -26.26 -2.92 -21.01
N ILE A 112 -25.61 -1.97 -20.33
CA ILE A 112 -25.69 -0.54 -20.65
C ILE A 112 -24.30 -0.07 -21.11
N ASN A 113 -24.20 0.43 -22.33
CA ASN A 113 -22.93 0.88 -22.93
C ASN A 113 -22.80 2.41 -22.86
N GLY A 114 -21.57 2.90 -22.63
CA GLY A 114 -21.27 4.34 -22.71
C GLY A 114 -21.85 5.20 -21.58
N VAL A 115 -21.98 4.64 -20.38
CA VAL A 115 -22.58 5.32 -19.22
C VAL A 115 -21.52 6.02 -18.38
N THR A 116 -21.78 7.27 -18.00
CA THR A 116 -21.12 7.91 -16.85
C THR A 116 -21.98 7.69 -15.61
N VAL A 117 -21.44 7.02 -14.59
CA VAL A 117 -22.13 6.79 -13.32
C VAL A 117 -21.65 7.80 -12.29
N ASN A 118 -22.50 8.76 -11.93
CA ASN A 118 -22.28 9.69 -10.82
C ASN A 118 -23.06 9.19 -9.59
N GLY A 119 -22.56 8.15 -8.93
CA GLY A 119 -23.24 7.47 -7.83
C GLY A 119 -22.36 7.33 -6.58
N SER A 120 -22.97 7.02 -5.45
CA SER A 120 -22.29 6.86 -4.15
C SER A 120 -21.76 5.44 -3.89
N ALA A 121 -22.34 4.41 -4.52
CA ALA A 121 -21.93 3.02 -4.35
C ALA A 121 -22.25 2.19 -5.61
N ILE A 122 -21.34 1.28 -5.94
CA ILE A 122 -21.53 0.25 -6.97
C ILE A 122 -21.17 -1.08 -6.31
N ASN A 123 -22.15 -1.98 -6.14
CA ASN A 123 -21.98 -3.24 -5.41
C ASN A 123 -21.98 -4.44 -6.37
N GLY A 124 -21.20 -5.48 -6.05
CA GLY A 124 -21.25 -6.79 -6.74
C GLY A 124 -20.67 -6.81 -8.16
N SER A 125 -19.82 -5.86 -8.52
CA SER A 125 -19.26 -5.72 -9.87
C SER A 125 -17.73 -5.90 -9.91
N THR A 126 -17.24 -6.41 -11.04
CA THR A 126 -15.83 -6.34 -11.40
C THR A 126 -15.59 -5.07 -12.18
N PHE A 127 -14.70 -4.20 -11.70
CA PHE A 127 -14.19 -3.08 -12.48
C PHE A 127 -13.01 -3.56 -13.31
N SER A 128 -13.15 -3.52 -14.63
CA SER A 128 -12.09 -3.88 -15.57
C SER A 128 -11.94 -2.77 -16.59
N GLU A 129 -10.73 -2.21 -16.67
CA GLU A 129 -10.34 -1.34 -17.76
C GLU A 129 -9.41 -2.16 -18.68
N THR A 130 -9.81 -2.32 -19.94
CA THR A 130 -9.08 -3.11 -20.94
C THR A 130 -8.56 -2.27 -22.10
N GLY A 131 -8.73 -0.96 -22.04
CA GLY A 131 -8.25 0.00 -23.03
C GLY A 131 -6.75 0.27 -22.85
N THR A 132 -6.05 0.52 -23.95
CA THR A 132 -4.61 0.82 -23.92
C THR A 132 -4.25 2.10 -23.17
N ASN A 133 -5.23 3.00 -22.96
CA ASN A 133 -5.08 4.28 -22.25
C ASN A 133 -6.07 4.45 -21.09
N GLY A 134 -6.58 3.33 -20.57
CA GLY A 134 -7.38 3.32 -19.37
C GLY A 134 -6.71 3.89 -18.17
N SER A 135 -7.48 4.53 -17.29
CA SER A 135 -7.00 4.85 -15.95
C SER A 135 -8.08 4.58 -14.92
N PHE A 136 -7.67 3.98 -13.81
CA PHE A 136 -8.43 3.94 -12.58
C PHE A 136 -7.82 4.98 -11.63
N ASN A 137 -8.46 6.15 -11.55
CA ASN A 137 -7.98 7.25 -10.71
C ASN A 137 -8.74 7.26 -9.40
N VAL A 138 -8.00 7.31 -8.30
CA VAL A 138 -8.54 7.55 -6.96
C VAL A 138 -7.94 8.84 -6.45
N TYR A 139 -8.82 9.79 -6.11
CA TYR A 139 -8.42 11.12 -5.63
C TYR A 139 -7.87 11.05 -4.20
N SER A 140 -7.27 12.14 -3.73
CA SER A 140 -6.47 12.19 -2.49
C SER A 140 -7.21 11.77 -1.21
N ASP A 141 -8.53 11.80 -1.21
CA ASP A 141 -9.41 11.39 -0.12
C ASP A 141 -10.02 9.99 -0.32
N GLY A 142 -9.80 9.37 -1.48
CA GLY A 142 -10.25 8.03 -1.79
C GLY A 142 -9.27 6.96 -1.36
N SER A 143 -9.78 5.73 -1.19
CA SER A 143 -8.98 4.56 -0.81
C SER A 143 -9.37 3.35 -1.64
N LEU A 144 -8.39 2.51 -2.00
CA LEU A 144 -8.64 1.15 -2.48
C LEU A 144 -8.41 0.21 -1.31
N ILE A 145 -9.46 -0.48 -0.89
CA ILE A 145 -9.41 -1.40 0.25
C ILE A 145 -9.79 -2.79 -0.26
N ALA A 146 -8.89 -3.75 -0.10
CA ALA A 146 -9.21 -5.17 -0.22
C ALA A 146 -9.64 -5.67 1.17
N SER A 147 -10.95 -5.78 1.43
CA SER A 147 -11.49 -5.98 2.79
C SER A 147 -11.91 -7.41 3.14
N SER A 148 -11.46 -8.42 2.38
CA SER A 148 -11.72 -9.83 2.69
C SER A 148 -10.45 -10.54 3.13
N ASP A 149 -10.58 -11.63 3.88
CA ASP A 149 -9.46 -12.45 4.39
C ASP A 149 -8.47 -12.92 3.30
N SER A 150 -8.87 -12.90 2.03
CA SER A 150 -8.09 -13.28 0.84
C SER A 150 -7.85 -12.12 -0.16
N GLY A 151 -8.17 -10.88 0.21
CA GLY A 151 -8.10 -9.71 -0.66
C GLY A 151 -6.66 -9.34 -1.00
N THR A 152 -6.20 -9.66 -2.22
CA THR A 152 -4.87 -9.26 -2.70
C THR A 152 -4.97 -7.95 -3.48
N PHE A 153 -4.21 -6.92 -3.10
CA PHE A 153 -4.02 -5.73 -3.95
C PHE A 153 -2.84 -6.01 -4.89
N ILE A 154 -3.09 -6.14 -6.19
CA ILE A 154 -2.05 -6.41 -7.21
C ILE A 154 -1.96 -5.21 -8.15
N VAL A 155 -0.81 -4.55 -8.16
CA VAL A 155 -0.40 -3.65 -9.23
C VAL A 155 0.63 -4.39 -10.07
N SER A 156 0.19 -5.04 -11.16
CA SER A 156 1.07 -5.78 -12.06
C SER A 156 1.06 -5.18 -13.46
N SER A 157 2.24 -5.17 -14.09
CA SER A 157 2.42 -4.85 -15.50
C SER A 157 2.64 -6.15 -16.28
N SER A 158 2.15 -6.20 -17.53
CA SER A 158 2.44 -7.28 -18.48
C SER A 158 3.94 -7.50 -18.75
N LYS A 159 4.78 -6.55 -18.34
CA LYS A 159 6.24 -6.62 -18.41
C LYS A 159 6.91 -7.23 -17.16
N GLY A 160 6.13 -7.74 -16.21
CA GLY A 160 6.65 -8.39 -14.98
C GLY A 160 7.07 -7.43 -13.88
N TYR A 161 6.81 -6.12 -14.04
CA TYR A 161 6.99 -5.12 -12.99
C TYR A 161 5.72 -5.00 -12.16
N GLY A 162 5.83 -5.00 -10.84
CA GLY A 162 4.65 -4.82 -9.99
C GLY A 162 4.89 -4.85 -8.50
N ALA A 163 3.86 -4.44 -7.75
CA ALA A 163 3.77 -4.56 -6.30
C ALA A 163 2.47 -5.28 -5.94
N ALA A 164 2.55 -6.29 -5.09
CA ALA A 164 1.40 -7.01 -4.58
C ALA A 164 1.40 -7.01 -3.06
N ILE A 165 0.26 -6.72 -2.43
CA ILE A 165 0.02 -7.01 -1.03
C ILE A 165 -0.75 -8.33 -0.99
N THR A 166 -0.07 -9.40 -0.61
CA THR A 166 -0.61 -10.75 -0.48
C THR A 166 -0.78 -11.12 0.99
N GLU A 167 -1.38 -12.27 1.30
CA GLU A 167 -1.37 -12.82 2.67
C GLU A 167 0.05 -12.94 3.26
N GLY A 168 1.08 -13.07 2.42
CA GLY A 168 2.50 -13.11 2.82
C GLY A 168 3.19 -11.74 2.94
N GLY A 169 2.45 -10.63 2.82
CA GLY A 169 2.98 -9.26 2.89
C GLY A 169 3.20 -8.59 1.53
N LEU A 170 4.01 -7.53 1.53
CA LEU A 170 4.34 -6.74 0.33
C LEU A 170 5.43 -7.44 -0.50
N TYR A 171 5.08 -7.85 -1.71
CA TYR A 171 5.98 -8.37 -2.72
C TYR A 171 6.17 -7.35 -3.84
N VAL A 172 7.41 -6.90 -4.06
CA VAL A 172 7.76 -5.99 -5.17
C VAL A 172 8.69 -6.72 -6.13
N ALA A 173 8.24 -6.97 -7.36
CA ALA A 173 8.98 -7.70 -8.39
C ALA A 173 9.50 -6.80 -9.50
N GLY A 174 10.72 -7.10 -9.96
CA GLY A 174 11.31 -6.50 -11.15
C GLY A 174 11.77 -5.05 -11.00
N VAL A 175 11.66 -4.44 -9.81
CA VAL A 175 12.16 -3.08 -9.58
C VAL A 175 13.64 -3.16 -9.24
N ALA A 176 14.51 -2.74 -10.16
CA ALA A 176 15.97 -2.73 -9.96
C ALA A 176 16.39 -1.80 -8.81
N ASP A 177 15.65 -0.69 -8.61
CA ASP A 177 15.89 0.30 -7.56
C ASP A 177 14.57 0.65 -6.86
N PHE A 178 14.29 0.03 -5.71
CA PHE A 178 13.24 0.55 -4.83
C PHE A 178 13.78 1.79 -4.11
N THR A 179 13.44 2.98 -4.61
CA THR A 179 13.85 4.28 -4.04
C THR A 179 12.88 4.81 -2.98
N GLY A 180 11.81 4.06 -2.69
CA GLY A 180 10.82 4.40 -1.68
C GLY A 180 11.27 4.05 -0.25
N THR A 181 10.60 4.63 0.74
CA THR A 181 10.74 4.24 2.15
C THR A 181 9.59 3.31 2.51
N LEU A 182 9.91 2.15 3.11
CA LEU A 182 8.90 1.36 3.80
C LEU A 182 8.76 1.92 5.23
N TYR A 183 7.67 2.64 5.50
CA TYR A 183 7.36 3.13 6.83
C TYR A 183 6.30 2.25 7.47
N ALA A 184 6.65 1.60 8.59
CA ALA A 184 5.73 0.81 9.39
C ALA A 184 5.78 1.32 10.83
N THR A 185 4.64 1.79 11.36
CA THR A 185 4.53 2.26 12.74
C THR A 185 4.54 1.12 13.76
N ASP A 186 4.07 -0.07 13.35
CA ASP A 186 3.97 -1.27 14.20
C ASP A 186 4.58 -2.50 13.50
N PHE A 187 5.89 -2.45 13.23
CA PHE A 187 6.60 -3.60 12.66
C PHE A 187 6.89 -4.65 13.74
N ARG A 188 6.01 -5.66 13.87
CA ARG A 188 6.08 -6.65 14.97
C ARG A 188 7.10 -7.77 14.76
N ALA A 189 7.34 -8.20 13.53
CA ALA A 189 8.29 -9.26 13.21
C ALA A 189 8.75 -9.19 11.75
N ALA A 190 10.05 -9.39 11.51
CA ALA A 190 10.59 -9.83 10.23
C ALA A 190 11.01 -11.29 10.36
N GLY A 191 10.84 -12.06 9.28
CA GLY A 191 11.60 -13.30 9.11
C GLY A 191 13.05 -12.98 8.77
N ASN A 192 13.55 -13.53 7.66
CA ASN A 192 14.91 -13.28 7.20
C ASN A 192 15.05 -11.86 6.60
N ILE A 193 16.06 -11.10 7.05
CA ILE A 193 16.46 -9.83 6.44
C ILE A 193 17.70 -10.10 5.58
N GLY A 194 17.59 -9.87 4.27
CA GLY A 194 18.68 -10.07 3.30
C GLY A 194 18.94 -8.80 2.50
N MET A 195 20.21 -8.39 2.41
CA MET A 195 20.64 -7.22 1.64
C MET A 195 21.81 -7.63 0.74
N TYR A 196 21.65 -7.49 -0.57
CA TYR A 196 22.62 -7.98 -1.58
C TYR A 196 23.83 -7.05 -1.79
N SER A 197 23.86 -5.89 -1.13
CA SER A 197 24.93 -4.89 -1.23
C SER A 197 25.26 -4.27 0.13
N ALA A 198 26.30 -3.44 0.18
CA ALA A 198 26.68 -2.71 1.38
C ALA A 198 25.55 -1.79 1.84
N HIS A 199 25.24 -1.83 3.13
CA HIS A 199 24.10 -1.13 3.73
C HIS A 199 24.42 -0.60 5.12
N VAL A 200 23.58 0.31 5.59
CA VAL A 200 23.66 0.89 6.93
C VAL A 200 22.39 0.52 7.67
N ILE A 201 22.56 0.02 8.89
CA ILE A 201 21.49 -0.12 9.89
C ILE A 201 21.84 0.86 11.01
N ASN A 202 21.00 1.87 11.24
CA ASN A 202 21.21 2.90 12.25
C ASN A 202 19.90 3.25 12.98
N SER A 203 20.02 3.65 14.25
CA SER A 203 18.90 4.29 14.95
C SER A 203 18.84 5.77 14.59
N VAL A 204 17.67 6.27 14.21
CA VAL A 204 17.50 7.69 13.81
C VAL A 204 17.39 8.60 15.04
N ASP A 205 16.82 8.09 16.13
CA ASP A 205 16.70 8.77 17.42
C ASP A 205 18.01 8.76 18.24
N GLY A 206 19.06 8.09 17.74
CA GLY A 206 20.33 7.91 18.43
C GLY A 206 20.32 6.82 19.51
N GLY A 207 19.23 6.06 19.65
CA GLY A 207 19.14 4.90 20.52
C GLY A 207 20.07 3.75 20.11
N ASN A 208 20.24 2.80 21.03
CA ASN A 208 21.04 1.60 20.78
C ASN A 208 20.30 0.63 19.84
N ILE A 209 21.04 -0.05 18.96
CA ILE A 209 20.54 -1.21 18.22
C ILE A 209 20.91 -2.46 19.00
N TYR A 210 19.89 -3.18 19.49
CA TYR A 210 20.07 -4.42 20.24
C TYR A 210 19.86 -5.65 19.35
N PHE A 211 20.72 -6.65 19.53
CA PHE A 211 20.52 -8.00 19.02
C PHE A 211 20.28 -8.91 20.24
N GLN A 212 19.07 -9.45 20.39
CA GLN A 212 18.64 -10.20 21.57
C GLN A 212 17.66 -11.31 21.21
N GLU A 213 17.53 -12.33 22.05
CA GLU A 213 16.50 -13.36 21.87
C GLU A 213 15.13 -12.82 22.32
N GLY A 214 14.19 -12.66 21.38
CA GLY A 214 12.80 -12.28 21.69
C GLY A 214 12.59 -10.87 22.24
N ILE A 215 11.33 -10.43 22.26
CA ILE A 215 10.93 -9.14 22.84
C ILE A 215 10.82 -9.31 24.36
N GLY A 216 11.65 -8.61 25.13
CA GLY A 216 11.54 -8.54 26.60
C GLY A 216 12.20 -9.68 27.38
N SER A 217 12.94 -10.59 26.73
CA SER A 217 13.79 -11.55 27.46
C SER A 217 15.11 -10.86 27.83
N GLY A 218 15.11 -10.23 29.00
CA GLY A 218 16.28 -9.52 29.51
C GLY A 218 17.33 -10.50 29.99
N ASN A 219 18.12 -11.10 29.07
CA ASN A 219 19.53 -11.49 29.27
C ASN A 219 20.09 -12.54 28.28
N SER A 220 19.35 -13.02 27.27
CA SER A 220 19.92 -13.98 26.33
C SER A 220 20.62 -13.31 25.15
N THR A 221 21.94 -13.49 25.06
CA THR A 221 22.76 -13.03 23.94
C THR A 221 22.47 -13.85 22.68
N VAL A 222 22.29 -13.18 21.53
CA VAL A 222 22.28 -13.89 20.23
C VAL A 222 23.69 -13.98 19.66
N GLN A 223 23.97 -15.07 18.94
CA GLN A 223 25.22 -15.22 18.22
C GLN A 223 25.23 -14.34 16.97
N LEU A 224 26.24 -13.46 16.85
CA LEU A 224 26.47 -12.65 15.67
C LEU A 224 27.63 -13.22 14.84
N TYR A 225 27.31 -13.74 13.66
CA TYR A 225 28.31 -14.23 12.71
C TYR A 225 28.68 -13.13 11.71
N ALA A 226 29.70 -12.34 12.03
CA ALA A 226 30.23 -11.31 11.13
C ALA A 226 31.56 -11.76 10.51
N ALA A 227 31.69 -11.69 9.19
CA ALA A 227 32.96 -11.97 8.50
C ALA A 227 34.08 -11.00 8.92
N LYS A 228 33.70 -9.74 9.21
CA LYS A 228 34.58 -8.71 9.74
C LYS A 228 33.75 -7.69 10.50
N TYR A 229 34.27 -7.22 11.62
CA TYR A 229 33.75 -6.06 12.35
C TYR A 229 34.93 -5.16 12.75
N ASN A 230 34.71 -3.85 12.85
CA ASN A 230 35.72 -2.90 13.32
C ASN A 230 35.16 -2.20 14.56
N THR A 231 35.71 -2.48 15.74
CA THR A 231 35.32 -1.81 17.00
C THR A 231 36.11 -0.52 17.24
N SER A 232 37.22 -0.31 16.52
CA SER A 232 38.18 0.76 16.81
C SER A 232 38.25 1.76 15.66
N THR A 233 37.86 3.01 15.92
CA THR A 233 38.12 4.13 15.01
C THR A 233 39.50 4.71 15.31
N SER A 234 40.54 4.19 14.66
CA SER A 234 41.89 4.74 14.81
C SER A 234 42.06 5.99 13.94
N ARG A 235 41.75 7.17 14.49
CA ARG A 235 42.02 8.47 13.86
C ARG A 235 42.67 9.41 14.86
N LEU A 236 43.92 9.83 14.64
CA LEU A 236 44.54 10.87 15.47
C LEU A 236 43.74 12.18 15.42
N SER A 237 43.13 12.48 14.26
CA SER A 237 42.30 13.67 14.04
C SER A 237 41.07 13.77 14.96
N THR A 238 40.64 12.66 15.56
CA THR A 238 39.48 12.64 16.47
C THR A 238 39.90 12.52 17.94
N LYS A 239 41.21 12.51 18.24
CA LYS A 239 41.74 12.43 19.61
C LYS A 239 42.16 13.83 20.10
N ARG A 240 42.03 14.06 21.41
CA ARG A 240 42.49 15.27 22.11
C ARG A 240 43.37 14.86 23.29
N ASN A 241 44.31 15.73 23.67
CA ASN A 241 45.23 15.53 24.81
C ASN A 241 45.94 14.16 24.75
N VAL A 242 46.56 13.85 23.61
CA VAL A 242 47.28 12.58 23.42
C VAL A 242 48.63 12.66 24.13
N GLU A 243 48.78 11.90 25.21
CA GLU A 243 50.02 11.74 25.96
C GLU A 243 50.51 10.30 25.87
N LEU A 244 51.83 10.11 25.96
CA LEU A 244 52.41 8.78 26.07
C LEU A 244 52.08 8.20 27.45
N LEU A 245 51.76 6.90 27.47
CA LEU A 245 51.60 6.18 28.74
C LEU A 245 52.93 6.17 29.50
N ASP A 246 52.85 6.42 30.80
CA ASP A 246 53.96 6.17 31.71
C ASP A 246 54.13 4.66 31.92
N ASP A 247 55.31 4.17 31.54
CA ASP A 247 55.66 2.76 31.61
C ASP A 247 55.77 2.26 33.05
N ALA A 248 56.27 3.09 33.98
CA ALA A 248 56.39 2.71 35.38
C ALA A 248 55.01 2.62 36.05
N HIS A 249 54.16 3.61 35.82
CA HIS A 249 52.78 3.58 36.28
C HIS A 249 52.01 2.39 35.68
N SER A 250 52.12 2.13 34.37
CA SER A 250 51.47 0.98 33.73
C SER A 250 51.91 -0.36 34.34
N ASN A 251 53.20 -0.51 34.64
CA ASN A 251 53.70 -1.68 35.35
C ASN A 251 53.13 -1.79 36.78
N SER A 252 53.08 -0.70 37.56
CA SER A 252 52.48 -0.73 38.91
C SER A 252 51.01 -1.14 38.91
N MET A 253 50.27 -0.71 37.88
CA MET A 253 48.85 -1.00 37.72
C MET A 253 48.62 -2.49 37.45
N LEU A 254 49.38 -3.06 36.52
CA LEU A 254 49.28 -4.49 36.20
C LEU A 254 49.76 -5.37 37.36
N LEU A 255 50.79 -4.95 38.10
CA LEU A 255 51.24 -5.66 39.30
C LEU A 255 50.26 -5.57 40.48
N GLY A 256 49.47 -4.49 40.56
CA GLY A 256 48.43 -4.31 41.58
C GLY A 256 47.07 -4.90 41.20
N THR A 257 47.01 -5.64 40.09
CA THR A 257 45.80 -6.33 39.62
C THR A 257 45.80 -7.77 40.07
N ASP A 258 44.74 -8.19 40.74
CA ASP A 258 44.55 -9.59 41.10
C ASP A 258 43.97 -10.37 39.91
N THR A 259 44.53 -11.55 39.67
CA THR A 259 43.99 -12.53 38.73
C THR A 259 43.45 -13.72 39.51
N ALA A 260 42.28 -14.21 39.10
CA ALA A 260 41.61 -15.32 39.77
C ALA A 260 41.10 -16.34 38.75
N THR A 261 40.84 -17.54 39.28
CA THR A 261 40.05 -18.57 38.62
C THR A 261 38.66 -18.57 39.23
N PHE A 262 37.61 -18.54 38.42
CA PHE A 262 36.23 -18.42 38.89
C PHE A 262 35.23 -19.18 38.00
N GLN A 263 34.04 -19.43 38.54
CA GLN A 263 32.90 -20.03 37.85
C GLN A 263 31.69 -19.10 38.02
N TYR A 264 30.83 -19.01 37.01
CA TYR A 264 29.66 -18.16 37.05
C TYR A 264 28.49 -18.85 37.77
N ASN A 265 27.75 -18.11 38.59
CA ASN A 265 26.64 -18.66 39.38
C ASN A 265 25.42 -19.11 38.54
N GLN A 266 25.16 -18.52 37.36
CA GLN A 266 23.93 -18.69 36.57
C GLN A 266 24.12 -18.46 35.05
N GLU A 267 25.12 -19.12 34.43
CA GLU A 267 25.34 -19.07 32.97
C GLU A 267 25.18 -20.47 32.35
N THR A 268 24.96 -20.58 31.03
CA THR A 268 24.93 -21.86 30.27
C THR A 268 26.23 -22.70 30.39
N ASN A 269 27.22 -22.21 31.14
CA ASN A 269 28.52 -22.81 31.38
C ASN A 269 28.97 -22.70 32.85
N ALA A 270 28.05 -22.75 33.82
CA ALA A 270 28.36 -22.64 35.26
C ALA A 270 29.47 -23.61 35.74
N ASP A 271 29.60 -24.80 35.12
CA ASP A 271 30.63 -25.77 35.48
C ASP A 271 32.03 -25.46 34.89
N ASN A 272 32.11 -24.59 33.89
CA ASN A 272 33.38 -24.27 33.23
C ASN A 272 34.17 -23.24 34.03
N SER A 273 35.39 -23.64 34.42
CA SER A 273 36.35 -22.74 35.04
C SER A 273 36.80 -21.66 34.05
N SER A 274 36.74 -20.41 34.49
CA SER A 274 37.26 -19.23 33.78
C SER A 274 38.47 -18.67 34.52
N GLU A 275 39.37 -18.02 33.79
CA GLU A 275 40.53 -17.31 34.35
C GLU A 275 40.48 -15.85 33.91
N GLY A 276 40.73 -14.92 34.82
CA GLY A 276 40.69 -13.50 34.49
C GLY A 276 40.88 -12.57 35.67
N VAL A 277 40.62 -11.29 35.43
CA VAL A 277 40.52 -10.27 36.48
C VAL A 277 39.12 -10.26 37.07
N VAL A 278 39.01 -9.84 38.33
CA VAL A 278 37.73 -9.75 39.04
C VAL A 278 37.45 -8.30 39.37
N ILE A 279 36.26 -7.82 39.00
CA ILE A 279 35.70 -6.59 39.55
C ILE A 279 34.90 -7.02 40.76
N ASP A 280 35.39 -6.70 41.96
CA ASP A 280 34.62 -6.92 43.17
C ASP A 280 33.63 -5.76 43.33
N ASP A 281 32.40 -5.97 42.87
CA ASP A 281 31.28 -5.03 42.98
C ASP A 281 30.36 -5.34 44.17
N GLU A 282 30.46 -6.54 44.75
CA GLU A 282 29.62 -7.01 45.86
C GLU A 282 30.10 -6.53 47.24
N ASN A 283 31.43 -6.47 47.49
CA ASN A 283 31.95 -6.16 48.83
C ASN A 283 32.28 -4.66 49.01
N ASP A 284 31.91 -4.09 50.16
CA ASP A 284 32.31 -2.73 50.57
C ASP A 284 33.84 -2.62 50.74
N THR A 285 34.45 -3.66 51.34
CA THR A 285 35.90 -3.82 51.40
C THR A 285 36.31 -4.81 50.32
N LYS A 286 37.00 -4.32 49.29
CA LYS A 286 37.37 -5.11 48.12
C LYS A 286 38.30 -6.27 48.49
N GLN A 287 37.88 -7.49 48.16
CA GLN A 287 38.63 -8.73 48.29
C GLN A 287 39.55 -8.96 47.09
N TYR A 288 39.15 -8.47 45.92
CA TYR A 288 39.94 -8.50 44.69
C TYR A 288 40.21 -7.08 44.19
N SER A 289 41.46 -6.80 43.87
CA SER A 289 41.91 -5.50 43.39
C SER A 289 41.96 -5.47 41.87
N LEU A 290 41.13 -4.62 41.27
CA LEU A 290 41.33 -4.15 39.91
C LEU A 290 41.41 -2.62 39.93
N PRO A 291 42.56 -2.03 39.59
CA PRO A 291 42.69 -0.58 39.52
C PRO A 291 41.63 0.08 38.61
N ASN A 292 41.06 1.20 39.03
CA ASN A 292 39.96 1.88 38.33
C ASN A 292 40.23 2.17 36.85
N GLN A 293 41.48 2.43 36.47
CA GLN A 293 41.86 2.71 35.09
C GLN A 293 41.94 1.45 34.21
N LEU A 294 41.69 0.26 34.78
CA LEU A 294 41.49 -1.02 34.12
C LEU A 294 40.03 -1.48 34.15
N ILE A 295 39.12 -0.68 34.71
CA ILE A 295 37.68 -0.88 34.68
C ILE A 295 37.11 -0.05 33.51
N ALA A 296 36.16 -0.61 32.77
CA ALA A 296 35.44 0.08 31.72
C ALA A 296 34.68 1.29 32.26
N LYS A 297 34.38 2.26 31.41
CA LYS A 297 33.74 3.52 31.84
C LYS A 297 32.35 3.34 32.43
N ASP A 298 31.64 2.28 32.03
CA ASP A 298 30.34 1.91 32.57
C ASP A 298 30.44 1.20 33.92
N GLY A 299 31.64 0.80 34.34
CA GLY A 299 31.89 0.07 35.59
C GLY A 299 31.52 -1.42 35.53
N LEU A 300 31.00 -1.90 34.40
CA LEU A 300 30.37 -3.23 34.30
C LEU A 300 31.34 -4.32 33.82
N GLY A 301 32.55 -3.96 33.45
CA GLY A 301 33.53 -4.92 32.95
C GLY A 301 34.94 -4.37 32.94
N PRO A 302 35.95 -5.23 32.67
CA PRO A 302 37.31 -4.78 32.42
C PRO A 302 37.36 -3.81 31.23
N THR A 303 38.37 -2.93 31.22
CA THR A 303 38.61 -2.02 30.09
C THR A 303 38.71 -2.80 28.78
N ASP A 304 38.48 -2.12 27.65
CA ASP A 304 38.57 -2.76 26.34
C ASP A 304 39.92 -3.48 26.12
N LEU A 305 39.88 -4.57 25.35
CA LEU A 305 41.03 -5.43 25.10
C LEU A 305 42.24 -4.65 24.56
N MET A 306 42.03 -3.62 23.74
CA MET A 306 43.13 -2.83 23.17
C MET A 306 43.81 -1.99 24.26
N SER A 307 43.04 -1.40 25.18
CA SER A 307 43.59 -0.70 26.35
C SER A 307 44.42 -1.65 27.24
N PHE A 308 43.94 -2.87 27.47
CA PHE A 308 44.70 -3.87 28.25
C PHE A 308 46.00 -4.27 27.55
N ILE A 309 45.96 -4.61 26.25
CA ILE A 309 47.14 -4.92 25.42
C ILE A 309 48.13 -3.76 25.42
N THR A 310 47.65 -2.52 25.31
CA THR A 310 48.52 -1.32 25.30
C THR A 310 49.32 -1.19 26.61
N ARG A 311 48.70 -1.50 27.76
CA ARG A 311 49.39 -1.49 29.05
C ARG A 311 50.39 -2.63 29.18
N LEU A 312 50.07 -3.83 28.69
CA LEU A 312 51.02 -4.95 28.63
C LEU A 312 52.26 -4.62 27.79
N ILE A 313 52.08 -3.91 26.66
CA ILE A 313 53.19 -3.41 25.84
C ILE A 313 54.05 -2.42 26.63
N SER A 314 53.42 -1.49 27.36
CA SER A 314 54.10 -0.49 28.19
C SER A 314 54.90 -1.14 29.34
N GLN A 315 54.34 -2.15 30.00
CA GLN A 315 55.06 -2.96 30.99
C GLN A 315 56.26 -3.70 30.37
N ASN A 316 56.10 -4.30 29.19
CA ASN A 316 57.20 -4.97 28.50
C ASN A 316 58.35 -4.00 28.16
N LYS A 317 58.02 -2.77 27.75
CA LYS A 317 59.01 -1.70 27.55
C LYS A 317 59.73 -1.35 28.85
N TYR A 318 59.00 -1.23 29.96
CA TYR A 318 59.58 -0.97 31.28
C TYR A 318 60.58 -2.06 31.69
N GLN A 319 60.16 -3.32 31.64
CA GLN A 319 60.98 -4.47 32.00
C GLN A 319 62.23 -4.58 31.12
N SER A 320 62.09 -4.32 29.82
CA SER A 320 63.23 -4.32 28.88
C SER A 320 64.30 -3.29 29.27
N ARG A 321 63.89 -2.07 29.63
CA ARG A 321 64.83 -1.02 30.10
C ARG A 321 65.50 -1.40 31.41
N LEU A 322 64.77 -2.03 32.33
CA LEU A 322 65.34 -2.49 33.61
C LEU A 322 66.41 -3.56 33.38
N ILE A 323 66.13 -4.52 32.49
CA ILE A 323 67.08 -5.58 32.14
C ILE A 323 68.35 -4.99 31.51
N GLU A 324 68.20 -4.02 30.60
CA GLU A 324 69.34 -3.34 29.98
C GLU A 324 70.21 -2.60 31.01
N ASP A 325 69.59 -1.86 31.93
CA ASP A 325 70.31 -1.17 33.01
C ASP A 325 71.05 -2.16 33.92
N LEU A 326 70.39 -3.27 34.30
CA LEU A 326 71.02 -4.34 35.10
C LEU A 326 72.22 -4.96 34.37
N GLN A 327 72.12 -5.21 33.06
CA GLN A 327 73.23 -5.73 32.25
C GLN A 327 74.40 -4.75 32.15
N ILE A 328 74.13 -3.44 32.08
CA ILE A 328 75.17 -2.41 32.09
C ILE A 328 75.88 -2.38 33.45
N ARG A 329 75.13 -2.42 34.56
CA ARG A 329 75.69 -2.46 35.91
C ARG A 329 76.53 -3.71 36.15
N LEU A 330 76.03 -4.87 35.71
CA LEU A 330 76.76 -6.13 35.80
C LEU A 330 78.11 -6.05 35.06
N ARG A 331 78.11 -5.55 33.81
CA ARG A 331 79.35 -5.36 33.04
C ARG A 331 80.35 -4.43 33.73
N LYS A 332 79.87 -3.35 34.36
CA LYS A 332 80.76 -2.44 35.13
C LYS A 332 81.40 -3.18 36.32
N LEU A 333 80.62 -3.95 37.07
CA LEU A 333 81.12 -4.74 38.20
C LEU A 333 82.11 -5.82 37.76
N GLU A 334 81.87 -6.48 36.62
CA GLU A 334 82.78 -7.47 36.03
C GLU A 334 84.13 -6.84 35.65
N ILE A 335 84.13 -5.63 35.08
CA ILE A 335 85.35 -4.87 34.76
C ILE A 335 86.10 -4.46 36.03
N GLU A 336 85.38 -4.00 37.06
CA GLU A 336 85.98 -3.55 38.33
C GLU A 336 86.58 -4.71 39.14
N ASN A 337 85.93 -5.88 39.16
CA ASN A 337 86.44 -7.06 39.85
C ASN A 337 87.52 -7.82 39.07
N GLY A 338 87.52 -7.75 37.73
CA GLY A 338 88.54 -8.38 36.88
C GLY A 338 89.90 -7.65 36.86
N ASN A 339 89.98 -6.43 37.40
CA ASN A 339 91.21 -5.62 37.52
C ASN A 339 91.85 -5.68 38.92
N LYS A 340 91.49 -6.67 39.75
CA LYS A 340 92.18 -7.04 41.00
C LYS A 340 92.90 -8.37 40.82
#